data_AF-A0A3D5LKR6-F1
#
_entry.id   AF-A0A3D5LKR6-F1
#
_cell.length_a   1.000
_cell.length_b   1.000
_cell.length_c   1.000
_cell.angle_alpha   90.00
_cell.angle_beta   90.00
_cell.angle_gamma   90.00
#
_symmetry.space_group_name_H-M   'P 1'
#
loop_
_entity.id
_entity.type
_entity.pdbx_description
1 polymer ?
#
loop_
_entity_poly.entity_id
_entity_poly.type
_entity_poly.pdbx_seq_one_letter_code
_entity_poly.pdbx_strand_id
1 'polypeptide(L)'
;MAQTERGKENGVNRRTPSPQALVTTAKINSCQVRESGVKTRMTQLTKLTANMETTFDRIAEKVKTYYTDTVLPSGNTAPDYDILISDIAAKKALIQTELSKANTAIDTFSCTSGGDPKTLMNQYQINMRAVKTALKNYRTSIVNLIVAVRTVSKEIEATPTVTVTPSPTI
;
A
#
# COMPACT_ATOMS: atom_id res chain seq x y z
N MET A 1 72.44 -31.17 33.95
CA MET A 1 71.07 -30.99 34.48
C MET A 1 70.68 -29.56 34.17
N ALA A 2 70.13 -29.31 32.98
CA ALA A 2 68.73 -29.42 32.57
C ALA A 2 68.09 -28.02 32.57
N GLN A 3 67.61 -27.65 31.38
CA GLN A 3 67.34 -26.29 30.92
C GLN A 3 66.02 -25.72 31.45
N THR A 4 66.01 -24.39 31.60
CA THR A 4 64.82 -23.54 31.68
C THR A 4 64.26 -23.34 30.27
N GLU A 5 63.05 -23.81 29.98
CA GLU A 5 62.34 -23.45 28.74
C GLU A 5 61.19 -22.46 29.02
N ARG A 6 61.36 -21.27 28.46
CA ARG A 6 60.40 -20.19 28.29
C ARG A 6 59.43 -20.50 27.15
N GLY A 7 58.15 -20.17 27.35
CA GLY A 7 57.27 -19.54 26.36
C GLY A 7 56.90 -20.32 25.09
N LYS A 8 55.70 -20.90 25.06
CA LYS A 8 54.97 -21.15 23.81
C LYS A 8 54.14 -19.90 23.47
N GLU A 9 54.64 -19.11 22.52
CA GLU A 9 53.89 -18.05 21.86
C GLU A 9 52.68 -18.61 21.10
N ASN A 10 51.53 -17.98 21.34
CA ASN A 10 50.31 -18.15 20.56
C ASN A 10 50.52 -17.59 19.14
N GLY A 11 50.88 -18.47 18.20
CA GLY A 11 50.91 -18.14 16.78
C GLY A 11 49.50 -17.99 16.20
N VAL A 12 48.94 -16.78 16.21
CA VAL A 12 47.77 -16.43 15.40
C VAL A 12 48.18 -16.50 13.92
N ASN A 13 47.88 -17.63 13.27
CA ASN A 13 48.05 -17.83 11.84
C ASN A 13 47.08 -16.93 11.04
N ARG A 14 47.46 -15.66 10.84
CA ARG A 14 46.70 -14.70 10.04
C ARG A 14 47.01 -14.93 8.55
N ARG A 15 46.43 -15.98 7.96
CA ARG A 15 46.46 -16.19 6.49
C ARG A 15 45.81 -14.99 5.81
N THR A 16 46.58 -14.26 5.02
CA THR A 16 46.06 -13.22 4.13
C THR A 16 45.15 -13.87 3.08
N PRO A 17 43.91 -13.39 2.91
CA PRO A 17 42.98 -13.96 1.93
C PRO A 17 43.52 -13.81 0.51
N SER A 18 43.29 -14.81 -0.35
CA SER A 18 43.74 -14.78 -1.74
C SER A 18 43.10 -13.62 -2.52
N PRO A 19 43.73 -13.10 -3.58
CA PRO A 19 43.15 -12.05 -4.42
C PRO A 19 41.75 -12.39 -4.95
N GLN A 20 41.51 -13.67 -5.24
CA GLN A 20 40.20 -14.17 -5.69
C GLN A 20 39.14 -14.07 -4.58
N ALA A 21 39.50 -14.41 -3.34
CA ALA A 21 38.62 -14.27 -2.17
C ALA A 21 38.29 -12.81 -1.84
N LEU A 22 39.24 -11.90 -2.08
CA LEU A 22 39.03 -10.46 -1.92
C LEU A 22 38.07 -9.90 -2.97
N VAL A 23 38.24 -10.30 -4.25
CA VAL A 23 37.35 -9.90 -5.33
C VAL A 23 35.93 -10.45 -5.15
N THR A 24 35.76 -11.70 -4.69
CA THR A 24 34.44 -12.25 -4.39
C THR A 24 33.77 -11.54 -3.22
N THR A 25 34.51 -11.24 -2.15
CA THR A 25 34.02 -10.48 -0.99
C THR A 25 33.59 -9.06 -1.40
N ALA A 26 34.42 -8.36 -2.19
CA ALA A 26 34.09 -7.03 -2.69
C ALA A 26 32.83 -7.03 -3.57
N LYS A 27 32.68 -8.05 -4.44
CA LYS A 27 31.49 -8.24 -5.26
C LYS A 27 30.23 -8.48 -4.42
N ILE A 28 30.30 -9.34 -3.40
CA ILE A 28 29.18 -9.61 -2.47
C ILE A 28 28.77 -8.33 -1.73
N ASN A 29 29.73 -7.60 -1.18
CA ASN A 29 29.47 -6.34 -0.48
C ASN A 29 28.80 -5.32 -1.41
N SER A 30 29.26 -5.23 -2.66
CA SER A 30 28.66 -4.33 -3.66
C SER A 30 27.24 -4.73 -4.05
N CYS A 31 26.94 -6.03 -4.11
CA CYS A 31 25.59 -6.54 -4.31
C CYS A 31 24.70 -6.17 -3.12
N GLN A 32 25.14 -6.42 -1.88
CA GLN A 32 24.34 -6.15 -0.67
C GLN A 32 23.97 -4.67 -0.53
N VAL A 33 24.90 -3.75 -0.81
CA VAL A 33 24.62 -2.30 -0.80
C VAL A 33 23.62 -1.91 -1.89
N ARG A 34 23.74 -2.50 -3.08
CA ARG A 34 22.77 -2.24 -4.17
C ARG A 34 21.40 -2.85 -3.84
N GLU A 35 21.38 -4.04 -3.25
CA GLU A 35 20.17 -4.76 -2.83
C GLU A 35 19.41 -3.96 -1.79
N SER A 36 20.08 -3.49 -0.74
CA SER A 36 19.46 -2.67 0.30
C SER A 36 18.91 -1.36 -0.27
N GLY A 37 19.63 -0.72 -1.20
CA GLY A 37 19.15 0.47 -1.91
C GLY A 37 17.90 0.20 -2.75
N VAL A 38 17.84 -0.93 -3.45
CA VAL A 38 16.66 -1.35 -4.24
C VAL A 38 15.48 -1.65 -3.31
N LYS A 39 15.68 -2.49 -2.28
CA LYS A 39 14.65 -2.80 -1.28
C LYS A 39 14.09 -1.55 -0.63
N THR A 40 14.95 -0.62 -0.23
CA THR A 40 14.54 0.68 0.35
C THR A 40 13.60 1.42 -0.60
N ARG A 41 13.95 1.56 -1.88
CA ARG A 41 13.10 2.23 -2.87
C ARG A 41 11.75 1.51 -3.03
N MET A 42 11.77 0.19 -3.11
CA MET A 42 10.55 -0.61 -3.22
C MET A 42 9.64 -0.43 -2.00
N THR A 43 10.20 -0.46 -0.78
CA THR A 43 9.47 -0.23 0.47
C THR A 43 8.87 1.18 0.54
N GLN A 44 9.58 2.20 0.08
CA GLN A 44 9.02 3.56 0.08
C GLN A 44 7.83 3.70 -0.88
N LEU A 45 7.84 2.99 -2.01
CA LEU A 45 6.70 2.95 -2.93
C LEU A 45 5.48 2.23 -2.34
N THR A 46 5.68 1.12 -1.62
CA THR A 46 4.56 0.43 -0.94
C THR A 46 4.01 1.26 0.21
N LYS A 47 4.86 1.96 0.98
CA LYS A 47 4.44 2.94 2.00
C LYS A 47 3.62 4.08 1.41
N LEU A 48 4.06 4.66 0.28
CA LEU A 48 3.30 5.70 -0.41
C LEU A 48 1.90 5.21 -0.79
N THR A 49 1.80 3.98 -1.28
CA THR A 49 0.51 3.35 -1.64
C THR A 49 -0.39 3.18 -0.41
N ALA A 50 0.14 2.70 0.71
CA ALA A 50 -0.62 2.56 1.96
C ALA A 50 -1.15 3.92 2.48
N ASN A 51 -0.37 4.99 2.33
CA ASN A 51 -0.81 6.35 2.66
C ASN A 51 -1.95 6.83 1.74
N MET A 52 -1.91 6.48 0.45
CA MET A 52 -3.00 6.75 -0.49
C MET A 52 -4.28 5.98 -0.12
N GLU A 53 -4.16 4.68 0.20
CA GLU A 53 -5.28 3.86 0.68
C GLU A 53 -5.93 4.49 1.93
N THR A 54 -5.12 4.88 2.92
CA THR A 54 -5.61 5.55 4.14
C THR A 54 -6.35 6.86 3.84
N THR A 55 -5.86 7.63 2.87
CA THR A 55 -6.52 8.88 2.47
C THR A 55 -7.86 8.61 1.80
N PHE A 56 -7.92 7.60 0.94
CA PHE A 56 -9.15 7.18 0.26
C PHE A 56 -10.17 6.61 1.25
N ASP A 57 -9.74 5.81 2.22
CA ASP A 57 -10.58 5.32 3.32
C ASP A 57 -11.24 6.46 4.08
N ARG A 58 -10.46 7.50 4.43
CA ARG A 58 -10.99 8.67 5.13
C ARG A 58 -12.05 9.40 4.31
N ILE A 59 -11.89 9.47 2.98
CA ILE A 59 -12.88 10.11 2.10
C ILE A 59 -14.14 9.24 2.04
N ALA A 60 -13.99 7.94 1.81
CA ALA A 60 -15.11 7.01 1.77
C ALA A 60 -15.93 7.07 3.07
N GLU A 61 -15.24 7.09 4.22
CA GLU A 61 -15.89 7.17 5.53
C GLU A 61 -16.68 8.47 5.69
N LYS A 62 -16.10 9.62 5.36
CA LYS A 62 -16.81 10.91 5.42
C LYS A 62 -18.09 10.92 4.59
N VAL A 63 -18.07 10.28 3.42
CA VAL A 63 -19.24 10.21 2.53
C VAL A 63 -20.31 9.28 3.11
N LYS A 64 -19.89 8.14 3.69
CA LYS A 64 -20.79 7.23 4.41
C LYS A 64 -21.46 7.93 5.59
N THR A 65 -20.68 8.59 6.44
CA THR A 65 -21.19 9.36 7.59
C THR A 65 -22.17 10.45 7.14
N TYR A 66 -21.85 11.20 6.09
CA TYR A 66 -22.77 12.21 5.57
C TYR A 66 -24.08 11.59 5.06
N TYR A 67 -24.00 10.44 4.37
CA TYR A 67 -25.19 9.73 3.93
C TYR A 67 -26.06 9.27 5.11
N THR A 68 -25.46 8.67 6.13
CA THR A 68 -26.19 8.14 7.29
C THR A 68 -26.76 9.22 8.18
N ASP A 69 -26.02 10.32 8.38
CA ASP A 69 -26.33 11.31 9.40
C ASP A 69 -27.14 12.49 8.83
N THR A 70 -27.10 12.70 7.51
CA THR A 70 -27.76 13.84 6.87
C THR A 70 -28.74 13.41 5.79
N VAL A 71 -28.35 12.54 4.86
CA VAL A 71 -29.20 12.20 3.71
C VAL A 71 -30.36 11.30 4.10
N LEU A 72 -30.09 10.20 4.82
CA LEU A 72 -31.13 9.27 5.27
C LEU A 72 -32.18 9.93 6.18
N PRO A 73 -31.80 10.73 7.21
CA PRO A 73 -32.79 11.39 8.07
C PRO A 73 -33.59 12.47 7.34
N SER A 74 -33.07 13.00 6.23
CA SER A 74 -33.80 13.93 5.36
C SER A 74 -34.81 13.24 4.44
N GLY A 75 -35.06 11.92 4.62
CA GLY A 75 -36.03 11.14 3.85
C GLY A 75 -35.57 10.78 2.44
N ASN A 76 -34.30 11.01 2.10
CA ASN A 76 -33.74 10.72 0.79
C ASN A 76 -32.88 9.47 0.85
N THR A 77 -32.89 8.68 -0.23
CA THR A 77 -32.11 7.44 -0.33
C THR A 77 -31.41 7.41 -1.67
N ALA A 78 -30.15 6.93 -1.67
CA ALA A 78 -29.43 6.67 -2.91
C ALA A 78 -29.72 5.22 -3.33
N PRO A 79 -30.42 4.97 -4.46
CA PRO A 79 -30.89 3.63 -4.82
C PRO A 79 -29.78 2.56 -4.91
N ASP A 80 -28.59 2.96 -5.36
CA ASP A 80 -27.44 2.06 -5.54
C ASP A 80 -26.43 2.10 -4.38
N TYR A 81 -26.80 2.68 -3.23
CA TYR A 81 -25.86 2.91 -2.12
C TYR A 81 -25.16 1.63 -1.67
N ASP A 82 -25.90 0.57 -1.36
CA ASP A 82 -25.33 -0.67 -0.84
C ASP A 82 -24.41 -1.36 -1.87
N ILE A 83 -24.76 -1.27 -3.16
CA ILE A 83 -23.93 -1.77 -4.27
C ILE A 83 -22.61 -1.00 -4.31
N LEU A 84 -22.65 0.32 -4.20
CA LEU A 84 -21.47 1.18 -4.23
C LEU A 84 -20.56 0.93 -3.01
N ILE A 85 -21.14 0.70 -1.83
CA ILE A 85 -20.38 0.33 -0.61
C ILE A 85 -19.69 -1.03 -0.77
N SER A 86 -20.39 -2.01 -1.34
CA SER A 86 -19.84 -3.33 -1.63
C SER A 86 -18.69 -3.24 -2.65
N ASP A 87 -18.85 -2.45 -3.71
CA ASP A 87 -17.81 -2.24 -4.72
C ASP A 87 -16.56 -1.56 -4.12
N ILE A 88 -16.74 -0.54 -3.27
CA ILE A 88 -15.66 0.11 -2.51
C ILE A 88 -14.88 -0.92 -1.68
N ALA A 89 -15.59 -1.80 -0.94
CA ALA A 89 -14.95 -2.84 -0.13
C ALA A 89 -14.16 -3.84 -1.01
N ALA A 90 -14.74 -4.27 -2.12
CA ALA A 90 -14.08 -5.16 -3.07
C ALA A 90 -12.82 -4.52 -3.69
N LYS A 91 -12.87 -3.26 -4.11
CA LYS A 91 -11.70 -2.57 -4.68
C LYS A 91 -10.61 -2.32 -3.64
N LYS A 92 -10.97 -2.07 -2.38
CA LYS A 92 -10.00 -2.00 -1.28
C LYS A 92 -9.28 -3.33 -1.09
N ALA A 93 -10.01 -4.45 -1.04
CA ALA A 93 -9.42 -5.78 -0.90
C ALA A 93 -8.43 -6.13 -2.04
N LEU A 94 -8.71 -5.65 -3.26
CA LEU A 94 -7.78 -5.80 -4.39
C LEU A 94 -6.47 -5.03 -4.18
N ILE A 95 -6.50 -3.81 -3.62
CA ILE A 95 -5.28 -3.07 -3.29
C ILE A 95 -4.42 -3.88 -2.33
N GLN A 96 -5.02 -4.43 -1.27
CA GLN A 96 -4.32 -5.22 -0.26
C GLN A 96 -3.71 -6.49 -0.84
N THR A 97 -4.45 -7.16 -1.74
CA THR A 97 -3.96 -8.34 -2.47
C THR A 97 -2.73 -8.02 -3.30
N GLU A 98 -2.77 -6.95 -4.10
CA GLU A 98 -1.65 -6.57 -4.97
C GLU A 98 -0.47 -6.00 -4.17
N LEU A 99 -0.72 -5.29 -3.06
CA LEU A 99 0.32 -4.83 -2.13
C LEU A 99 1.04 -6.01 -1.47
N SER A 100 0.31 -7.06 -1.08
CA SER A 100 0.91 -8.28 -0.54
C SER A 100 1.88 -8.91 -1.54
N LYS A 101 1.48 -9.07 -2.81
CA LYS A 101 2.37 -9.57 -3.88
C LYS A 101 3.60 -8.68 -4.07
N ALA A 102 3.44 -7.36 -4.03
CA ALA A 102 4.56 -6.43 -4.13
C ALA A 102 5.52 -6.58 -2.95
N ASN A 103 5.02 -6.72 -1.72
CA ASN A 103 5.85 -6.96 -0.52
C ASN A 103 6.57 -8.30 -0.59
N THR A 104 5.91 -9.38 -1.00
CA THR A 104 6.58 -10.68 -1.22
C THR A 104 7.71 -10.58 -2.25
N ALA A 105 7.53 -9.79 -3.31
CA ALA A 105 8.59 -9.54 -4.29
C ALA A 105 9.77 -8.76 -3.70
N ILE A 106 9.54 -7.88 -2.72
CA ILE A 106 10.61 -7.21 -1.97
C ILE A 106 11.39 -8.21 -1.13
N ASP A 107 10.68 -9.06 -0.37
CA ASP A 107 11.29 -10.01 0.56
C ASP A 107 12.14 -11.05 -0.18
N THR A 108 11.70 -11.46 -1.37
CA THR A 108 12.38 -12.44 -2.22
C THR A 108 13.51 -11.84 -3.07
N PHE A 109 13.62 -10.51 -3.15
CA PHE A 109 14.68 -9.86 -3.92
C PHE A 109 16.04 -10.12 -3.27
N SER A 110 16.94 -10.78 -4.01
CA SER A 110 18.32 -10.99 -3.59
C SER A 110 19.24 -11.01 -4.80
N CYS A 111 20.46 -10.50 -4.65
CA CYS A 111 21.52 -10.71 -5.64
C CYS A 111 22.59 -11.74 -5.21
N THR A 112 22.36 -12.47 -4.12
CA THR A 112 23.17 -13.63 -3.70
C THR A 112 22.46 -14.96 -3.86
N SER A 113 21.13 -14.98 -3.77
CA SER A 113 20.31 -16.14 -4.11
C SER A 113 20.34 -16.27 -5.64
N GLY A 114 20.78 -17.40 -6.20
CA GLY A 114 21.08 -17.59 -7.63
C GLY A 114 19.93 -17.39 -8.65
N GLY A 115 18.85 -16.69 -8.31
CA GLY A 115 17.89 -16.15 -9.25
C GLY A 115 18.39 -14.89 -9.95
N ASP A 116 17.86 -14.60 -11.13
CA ASP A 116 18.17 -13.39 -11.89
C ASP A 116 17.50 -12.15 -11.23
N PRO A 117 18.27 -11.20 -10.68
CA PRO A 117 17.72 -10.00 -10.03
C PRO A 117 16.91 -9.13 -11.00
N LYS A 118 17.20 -9.18 -12.30
CA LYS A 118 16.45 -8.45 -13.32
C LYS A 118 15.03 -8.98 -13.45
N THR A 119 14.88 -10.31 -13.45
CA THR A 119 13.58 -10.98 -13.46
C THR A 119 12.77 -10.66 -12.21
N LEU A 120 13.39 -10.68 -11.03
CA LEU A 120 12.74 -10.32 -9.76
C LEU A 120 12.27 -8.85 -9.75
N MET A 121 13.11 -7.94 -10.25
CA MET A 121 12.76 -6.53 -10.39
C MET A 121 11.62 -6.31 -11.39
N ASN A 122 11.61 -7.02 -12.52
CA ASN A 122 10.51 -6.96 -13.48
C ASN A 122 9.19 -7.43 -12.86
N GLN A 123 9.22 -8.49 -12.06
CA GLN A 123 8.04 -8.96 -11.34
C GLN A 123 7.52 -7.92 -10.34
N TYR A 124 8.40 -7.31 -9.56
CA TYR A 124 8.01 -6.21 -8.66
C TYR A 124 7.34 -5.05 -9.42
N GLN A 125 7.86 -4.68 -10.59
CA GLN A 125 7.25 -3.63 -11.43
C GLN A 125 5.88 -4.00 -11.99
N ILE A 126 5.65 -5.29 -12.30
CA ILE A 126 4.34 -5.79 -12.71
C ILE A 126 3.36 -5.70 -11.54
N ASN A 127 3.75 -6.15 -10.35
CA ASN A 127 2.93 -6.06 -9.14
C ASN A 127 2.58 -4.60 -8.82
N MET A 128 3.54 -3.67 -8.91
CA MET A 128 3.26 -2.24 -8.66
C MET A 128 2.35 -1.59 -9.72
N ARG A 129 2.35 -2.08 -10.97
CA ARG A 129 1.37 -1.66 -11.98
C ARG A 129 -0.04 -2.14 -11.64
N ALA A 130 -0.16 -3.36 -11.10
CA ALA A 130 -1.43 -3.89 -10.60
C ALA A 130 -1.93 -3.08 -9.40
N VAL A 131 -1.05 -2.78 -8.42
CA VAL A 131 -1.35 -1.89 -7.28
C VAL A 131 -1.87 -0.53 -7.75
N LYS A 132 -1.19 0.11 -8.72
CA LYS A 132 -1.62 1.40 -9.28
C LYS A 132 -3.01 1.32 -9.92
N THR A 133 -3.31 0.21 -10.59
CA THR A 133 -4.61 -0.01 -11.22
C THR A 133 -5.70 -0.21 -10.16
N ALA A 134 -5.42 -1.00 -9.12
CA ALA A 134 -6.32 -1.20 -7.99
C ALA A 134 -6.64 0.13 -7.27
N LEU A 135 -5.63 0.97 -7.02
CA LEU A 135 -5.83 2.32 -6.45
C LEU A 135 -6.75 3.21 -7.30
N LYS A 136 -6.58 3.19 -8.63
CA LYS A 136 -7.45 3.96 -9.54
C LYS A 136 -8.89 3.48 -9.48
N ASN A 137 -9.08 2.17 -9.47
CA ASN A 137 -10.41 1.58 -9.40
C ASN A 137 -11.07 1.92 -8.07
N TYR A 138 -10.34 1.80 -6.96
CA TYR A 138 -10.85 2.18 -5.64
C TYR A 138 -11.27 3.65 -5.57
N ARG A 139 -10.42 4.56 -6.09
CA ARG A 139 -10.76 5.98 -6.20
C ARG A 139 -12.04 6.19 -7.02
N THR A 140 -12.19 5.46 -8.12
CA THR A 140 -13.37 5.57 -8.99
C THR A 140 -14.64 5.15 -8.27
N SER A 141 -14.61 4.03 -7.54
CA SER A 141 -15.75 3.58 -6.72
C SER A 141 -16.16 4.61 -5.66
N ILE A 142 -15.18 5.26 -5.02
CA ILE A 142 -15.44 6.35 -4.07
C ILE A 142 -16.08 7.56 -4.77
N VAL A 143 -15.60 7.93 -5.95
CA VAL A 143 -16.20 9.03 -6.73
C VAL A 143 -17.64 8.70 -7.13
N ASN A 144 -17.92 7.47 -7.52
CA ASN A 144 -19.28 7.03 -7.85
C ASN A 144 -20.21 7.16 -6.63
N LEU A 145 -19.75 6.77 -5.45
CA LEU A 145 -20.49 6.99 -4.20
C LEU A 145 -20.73 8.49 -3.95
N ILE A 146 -19.71 9.34 -4.08
CA ILE A 146 -19.84 10.80 -3.91
C ILE A 146 -20.89 11.36 -4.87
N VAL A 147 -20.88 10.94 -6.13
CA VAL A 147 -21.83 11.41 -7.14
C VAL A 147 -23.25 10.95 -6.77
N ALA A 148 -23.45 9.68 -6.45
CA ALA A 148 -24.76 9.15 -6.07
C ALA A 148 -25.35 9.89 -4.86
N VAL A 149 -24.55 10.07 -3.81
CA VAL A 149 -24.97 10.80 -2.61
C VAL A 149 -25.26 12.27 -2.92
N ARG A 150 -24.43 12.94 -3.72
CA ARG A 150 -24.66 14.35 -4.08
C ARG A 150 -25.88 14.57 -4.96
N THR A 151 -26.19 13.64 -5.86
CA THR A 151 -27.36 13.74 -6.73
C THR A 151 -28.62 13.80 -5.88
N VAL A 152 -28.77 12.88 -4.92
CA VAL A 152 -29.93 12.89 -4.01
C VAL A 152 -29.90 14.07 -3.04
N SER A 153 -28.72 14.54 -2.61
CA SER A 153 -28.63 15.73 -1.76
C SER A 153 -29.06 17.02 -2.46
N LYS A 154 -28.86 17.15 -3.77
CA LYS A 154 -29.33 18.33 -4.53
C LYS A 154 -30.85 18.39 -4.65
N GLU A 155 -31.51 17.23 -4.66
CA GLU A 155 -32.97 17.16 -4.65
C GLU A 155 -33.55 17.69 -3.33
N ILE A 156 -32.81 17.53 -2.21
CA ILE A 156 -33.14 18.13 -0.90
C ILE A 156 -33.23 19.66 -1.01
N GLU A 157 -32.23 20.30 -1.61
CA GLU A 157 -32.17 21.76 -1.73
C GLU A 157 -33.20 22.32 -2.71
N ALA A 158 -33.61 21.52 -3.71
CA ALA A 158 -34.55 21.93 -4.75
C ALA A 158 -36.03 21.83 -4.34
N THR A 159 -36.35 21.21 -3.20
CA THR A 159 -37.73 21.04 -2.75
C THR A 159 -38.14 22.20 -1.83
N PRO A 160 -38.97 23.17 -2.26
CA PRO A 160 -39.43 24.24 -1.38
C PRO A 160 -40.33 23.65 -0.29
N THR A 161 -40.05 24.03 0.96
CA THR A 161 -40.91 23.81 2.12
C THR A 161 -42.34 24.27 1.78
N VAL A 162 -43.25 23.32 1.57
CA VAL A 162 -44.69 23.64 1.54
C VAL A 162 -45.10 23.90 2.97
N THR A 163 -45.06 25.17 3.37
CA THR A 163 -45.64 25.65 4.62
C THR A 163 -47.15 25.42 4.54
N VAL A 164 -47.64 24.36 5.16
CA VAL A 164 -49.08 24.11 5.31
C VAL A 164 -49.61 25.17 6.29
N THR A 165 -50.22 26.23 5.77
CA THR A 165 -50.98 27.19 6.57
C THR A 165 -52.31 26.53 6.98
N PRO A 166 -52.58 26.30 8.28
CA PRO A 166 -53.89 25.85 8.70
C PRO A 166 -54.91 26.97 8.49
N SER A 167 -55.93 26.70 7.66
CA SER A 167 -57.06 27.59 7.44
C SER A 167 -57.90 27.72 8.71
N PRO A 168 -58.31 28.93 9.14
CA PRO A 168 -59.19 29.08 10.29
C PRO A 168 -60.62 28.72 9.89
N THR A 169 -61.21 27.76 10.60
CA THR A 169 -62.64 27.43 10.49
C THR A 169 -63.45 28.45 11.30
N ILE A 170 -64.47 29.03 10.65
CA ILE A 170 -65.48 29.93 11.23
C ILE A 170 -66.44 29.14 12.11
#